data_AF-A0A182SF85-F1
#
_entry.id   AF-A0A182SF85-F1
#
_cell.length_a   1.000
_cell.length_b   1.000
_cell.length_c   1.000
_cell.angle_alpha   90.00
_cell.angle_beta   90.00
_cell.angle_gamma   90.00
#
_symmetry.space_group_name_H-M   'P 1'
#
loop_
_entity.id
_entity.type
_entity.pdbx_description
1 polymer ?
#
loop_
_entity_poly.entity_id
_entity_poly.type
_entity_poly.pdbx_seq_one_letter_code
_entity_poly.pdbx_strand_id
1 'polypeptide(L)'
;MDQVHQLYNKGNFGGRAISSIVRNMAQQITNENMHIQLQDLMEKLLEKGFLRAADMLQALEYSSENLLWIQERGAQIAAWLDDQYPEPIPTSTTILPTTVTVTDTPTSTVTYYTDEYYFITQ
;
A
#
# COMPACT_ATOMS: atom_id res chain seq x y z
N MET A 1 -29.22 -3.18 -17.85
CA MET A 1 -30.25 -3.18 -16.78
C MET A 1 -30.47 -4.56 -16.14
N ASP A 2 -29.92 -5.67 -16.66
CA ASP A 2 -30.25 -7.04 -16.17
C ASP A 2 -29.36 -7.61 -15.07
N GLN A 3 -28.04 -7.39 -15.07
CA GLN A 3 -27.14 -8.07 -14.12
C GLN A 3 -27.30 -7.62 -12.65
N VAL A 4 -27.62 -6.34 -12.42
CA VAL A 4 -27.83 -5.80 -11.07
C VAL A 4 -29.12 -6.37 -10.46
N HIS A 5 -30.17 -6.56 -11.25
CA HIS A 5 -31.40 -7.20 -10.78
C HIS A 5 -31.22 -8.68 -10.43
N GLN A 6 -30.30 -9.40 -11.08
CA GLN A 6 -29.99 -10.80 -10.75
C GLN A 6 -29.26 -10.94 -9.39
N LEU A 7 -28.37 -10.00 -9.05
CA LEU A 7 -27.79 -9.91 -7.70
C LEU A 7 -28.82 -9.51 -6.63
N TYR A 8 -29.88 -8.82 -7.03
CA TYR A 8 -30.84 -8.17 -6.14
C TYR A 8 -32.01 -9.06 -5.67
N ASN A 9 -31.93 -10.38 -5.91
CA ASN A 9 -32.93 -11.41 -5.57
C ASN A 9 -33.81 -11.06 -4.33
N LYS A 10 -34.90 -10.33 -4.59
CA LYS A 10 -35.92 -9.85 -3.65
C LYS A 10 -35.38 -9.35 -2.29
N GLY A 11 -34.55 -8.30 -2.32
CA GLY A 11 -34.49 -7.28 -1.26
C GLY A 11 -33.78 -7.60 0.06
N ASN A 12 -33.38 -8.86 0.33
CA ASN A 12 -32.70 -9.21 1.59
C ASN A 12 -31.26 -9.72 1.42
N PHE A 13 -30.93 -10.41 0.33
CA PHE A 13 -29.55 -10.86 0.08
C PHE A 13 -28.69 -9.77 -0.58
N GLY A 14 -29.20 -9.15 -1.66
CA GLY A 14 -28.48 -8.10 -2.38
C GLY A 14 -28.15 -6.88 -1.52
N GLY A 15 -29.10 -6.41 -0.70
CA GLY A 15 -28.85 -5.33 0.26
C GLY A 15 -27.77 -5.69 1.28
N ARG A 16 -27.81 -6.90 1.86
CA ARG A 16 -26.78 -7.36 2.81
C ARG A 16 -25.40 -7.51 2.17
N ALA A 17 -25.33 -7.94 0.91
CA ALA A 17 -24.08 -8.05 0.17
C ALA A 17 -23.46 -6.66 -0.06
N ILE A 18 -24.27 -5.69 -0.48
CA ILE A 18 -23.83 -4.30 -0.68
C ILE A 18 -23.37 -3.70 0.66
N SER A 19 -24.13 -3.86 1.74
CA SER A 19 -23.71 -3.38 3.07
C SER A 19 -22.38 -4.00 3.49
N SER A 20 -22.16 -5.29 3.21
CA SER A 20 -20.87 -5.95 3.50
C SER A 20 -19.71 -5.40 2.65
N ILE A 21 -19.95 -5.14 1.36
CA ILE A 21 -18.92 -4.60 0.45
C ILE A 21 -18.54 -3.18 0.91
N VAL A 22 -19.54 -2.33 1.13
CA VAL A 22 -19.35 -0.94 1.57
C VAL A 22 -18.63 -0.89 2.91
N ARG A 23 -18.98 -1.77 3.87
CA ARG A 23 -18.26 -1.88 5.15
C ARG A 23 -16.81 -2.29 4.96
N ASN A 24 -16.53 -3.28 4.11
CA ASN A 24 -15.15 -3.71 3.84
C ASN A 24 -14.34 -2.61 3.16
N MET A 25 -14.95 -1.83 2.25
CA MET A 25 -14.31 -0.67 1.64
C MET A 25 -13.97 0.38 2.71
N ALA A 26 -14.91 0.71 3.59
CA ALA A 26 -14.70 1.66 4.68
C ALA A 26 -13.51 1.31 5.57
N GLN A 27 -13.37 0.04 5.92
CA GLN A 27 -12.27 -0.45 6.77
C GLN A 27 -10.88 -0.30 6.14
N GLN A 28 -10.80 -0.11 4.82
CA GLN A 28 -9.54 0.06 4.09
C GLN A 28 -9.23 1.52 3.73
N ILE A 29 -10.09 2.46 4.11
CA ILE A 29 -9.87 3.89 3.86
C ILE A 29 -8.75 4.39 4.78
N THR A 30 -7.74 5.02 4.17
CA THR A 30 -6.54 5.53 4.87
C THR A 30 -6.21 6.98 4.53
N ASN A 31 -6.97 7.61 3.61
CA ASN A 31 -6.83 9.02 3.29
C ASN A 31 -8.19 9.68 2.98
N GLU A 32 -8.22 10.99 3.08
CA GLU A 32 -9.43 11.81 2.96
C GLU A 32 -10.09 11.70 1.58
N ASN A 33 -9.30 11.66 0.50
CA ASN A 33 -9.85 11.52 -0.85
C ASN A 33 -10.60 10.20 -1.05
N MET A 34 -10.08 9.09 -0.51
CA MET A 34 -10.79 7.80 -0.53
C MET A 34 -12.08 7.86 0.30
N HIS A 35 -12.08 8.56 1.43
CA HIS A 35 -13.29 8.76 2.25
C HIS A 35 -14.39 9.52 1.49
N ILE A 36 -14.03 10.60 0.81
CA ILE A 36 -14.97 11.38 -0.02
C ILE A 36 -15.55 10.50 -1.14
N GLN A 37 -14.70 9.74 -1.84
CA GLN A 37 -15.17 8.82 -2.88
C GLN A 37 -16.13 7.74 -2.35
N LEU A 38 -15.89 7.25 -1.14
CA LEU A 38 -16.77 6.30 -0.48
C LEU A 38 -18.10 6.94 -0.12
N GLN A 39 -18.10 8.16 0.41
CA GLN A 39 -19.31 8.93 0.71
C GLN A 39 -20.16 9.12 -0.55
N ASP A 40 -19.57 9.61 -1.65
CA ASP A 40 -20.26 9.81 -2.92
C ASP A 40 -20.89 8.52 -3.48
N LEU A 41 -20.21 7.38 -3.32
CA LEU A 41 -20.73 6.08 -3.72
C LEU A 41 -21.93 5.69 -2.87
N MET A 42 -21.84 5.83 -1.55
CA MET A 42 -22.90 5.44 -0.63
C MET A 42 -24.15 6.30 -0.78
N GLU A 43 -24.00 7.61 -1.03
CA GLU A 43 -25.12 8.49 -1.34
C GLU A 43 -25.88 8.00 -2.58
N LYS A 44 -25.16 7.68 -3.67
CA LYS A 44 -25.77 7.12 -4.90
C LYS A 44 -26.45 5.76 -4.66
N LEU A 45 -25.90 4.92 -3.78
CA LEU A 45 -26.49 3.63 -3.44
C LEU A 45 -27.74 3.79 -2.56
N LEU A 46 -27.74 4.77 -1.65
CA LEU A 46 -28.87 5.11 -0.79
C LEU A 46 -30.03 5.67 -1.61
N GLU A 47 -29.75 6.63 -2.51
CA GLU A 47 -30.76 7.23 -3.41
C GLU A 47 -31.45 6.18 -4.28
N LYS A 48 -30.71 5.17 -4.73
CA LYS A 48 -31.25 4.07 -5.54
C LYS A 48 -31.95 2.99 -4.72
N GLY A 49 -31.99 3.12 -3.40
CA GLY A 49 -32.60 2.15 -2.48
C GLY A 49 -31.83 0.83 -2.36
N PHE A 50 -30.54 0.82 -2.74
CA PHE A 50 -29.68 -0.37 -2.66
C PHE A 50 -28.93 -0.49 -1.32
N LEU A 51 -28.79 0.62 -0.59
CA LEU A 51 -28.14 0.70 0.71
C LEU A 51 -29.11 1.24 1.76
N ARG A 52 -29.01 0.75 2.99
CA ARG A 52 -29.79 1.28 4.13
C ARG A 52 -29.00 2.43 4.76
N ALA A 53 -29.69 3.48 5.20
CA ALA A 53 -29.05 4.63 5.84
C ALA A 53 -28.20 4.24 7.06
N ALA A 54 -28.66 3.28 7.88
CA ALA A 54 -27.90 2.78 9.02
C ALA A 54 -26.56 2.13 8.61
N ASP A 55 -26.55 1.37 7.50
CA ASP A 55 -25.34 0.71 7.01
C ASP A 55 -24.35 1.73 6.43
N MET A 56 -24.85 2.80 5.79
CA MET A 56 -24.04 3.93 5.34
C MET A 56 -23.37 4.65 6.52
N LEU A 57 -24.13 4.99 7.57
CA LEU A 57 -23.60 5.69 8.73
C LEU A 57 -22.49 4.87 9.42
N GLN A 58 -22.72 3.57 9.61
CA GLN A 58 -21.72 2.69 10.22
C GLN A 58 -20.46 2.58 9.36
N ALA A 59 -20.60 2.51 8.04
CA ALA A 59 -19.44 2.49 7.14
C ALA A 59 -18.67 3.81 7.18
N LEU A 60 -19.36 4.95 7.20
CA LEU A 60 -18.70 6.25 7.34
C LEU A 60 -17.93 6.35 8.66
N GLU A 61 -18.51 5.90 9.77
CA GLU A 61 -17.87 5.85 11.08
C GLU A 61 -16.53 5.09 11.01
N TYR A 62 -16.50 3.87 10.47
CA TYR A 62 -15.24 3.11 10.32
C TYR A 62 -14.17 3.87 9.53
N SER A 63 -14.56 4.47 8.41
CA SER A 63 -13.59 5.22 7.60
C SER A 63 -13.09 6.48 8.31
N SER A 64 -13.95 7.17 9.05
CA SER A 64 -13.58 8.36 9.84
C SER A 64 -12.66 8.01 11.02
N GLU A 65 -12.96 6.92 11.74
CA GLU A 65 -12.12 6.40 12.82
C GLU A 65 -10.71 6.06 12.31
N ASN A 66 -10.61 5.43 11.14
CA ASN A 66 -9.32 5.14 10.51
C ASN A 66 -8.52 6.42 10.22
N LEU A 67 -9.16 7.45 9.65
CA LEU A 67 -8.50 8.72 9.36
C LEU A 67 -8.00 9.40 10.63
N LEU A 68 -8.85 9.44 11.67
CA LEU A 68 -8.50 10.02 12.96
C LEU A 68 -7.32 9.26 13.59
N TRP A 69 -7.36 7.94 13.57
CA TRP A 69 -6.30 7.10 14.13
C TRP A 69 -4.96 7.34 13.42
N ILE A 70 -4.96 7.40 12.09
CA ILE A 70 -3.76 7.70 11.31
C ILE A 70 -3.22 9.09 11.65
N GLN A 71 -4.10 10.09 11.76
CA GLN A 71 -3.70 11.45 12.13
C GLN A 71 -3.11 11.53 13.54
N GLU A 72 -3.72 10.85 14.51
CA GLU A 72 -3.32 10.91 15.92
C GLU A 72 -2.11 10.04 16.27
N ARG A 73 -1.91 8.92 15.56
CA ARG A 73 -0.91 7.90 15.90
C ARG A 73 0.15 7.71 14.82
N GLY A 74 -0.13 8.06 13.57
CA GLY A 74 0.77 7.80 12.44
C GLY A 74 2.17 8.36 12.64
N ALA A 75 2.28 9.62 13.06
CA ALA A 75 3.58 10.25 13.33
C ALA A 75 4.33 9.60 14.52
N GLN A 76 3.60 9.18 15.56
CA GLN A 76 4.18 8.53 16.74
C GLN A 76 4.74 7.14 16.38
N ILE A 77 3.99 6.40 15.55
CA ILE A 77 4.40 5.08 15.07
C ILE A 77 5.61 5.21 14.14
N ALA A 78 5.60 6.18 13.22
CA ALA A 78 6.74 6.42 12.32
C ALA A 78 8.01 6.74 13.12
N ALA A 79 7.94 7.67 14.08
CA ALA A 79 9.08 8.01 14.93
C ALA A 79 9.56 6.83 15.78
N TRP A 80 8.64 6.01 16.29
CA TRP A 80 9.01 4.79 17.00
C TRP A 80 9.72 3.77 16.09
N LEU A 81 9.27 3.60 14.84
CA LEU A 81 9.93 2.72 13.88
C LEU A 81 11.34 3.19 13.51
N ASP A 82 11.52 4.50 13.30
CA ASP A 82 12.83 5.09 12.99
C ASP A 82 13.85 4.88 14.14
N ASP A 83 13.38 4.93 15.40
CA ASP A 83 14.21 4.66 16.58
C ASP A 83 14.60 3.18 16.70
N GLN A 84 13.68 2.26 16.39
CA GLN A 84 13.93 0.82 16.48
C GLN A 84 14.78 0.28 15.32
N TYR A 85 14.71 0.94 14.15
CA TYR A 85 15.38 0.49 12.92
C TYR A 85 16.14 1.65 12.25
N PRO A 86 17.22 2.16 12.88
CA PRO A 86 18.00 3.24 12.31
C PRO A 86 18.63 2.82 10.98
N GLU A 87 18.62 3.70 9.98
CA GLU A 87 19.28 3.43 8.71
C GLU A 87 20.79 3.19 8.93
N PRO A 88 21.38 2.16 8.30
CA PRO A 88 22.82 1.95 8.38
C PRO A 88 23.55 3.14 7.77
N ILE A 89 24.52 3.68 8.52
CA ILE A 89 25.39 4.74 8.02
C ILE A 89 26.06 4.22 6.74
N PRO A 90 25.94 4.92 5.59
CA PRO A 90 26.62 4.49 4.37
C PRO A 90 28.12 4.47 4.63
N THR A 91 28.69 3.28 4.69
CA THR A 91 30.13 3.12 4.84
C THR A 91 30.75 3.39 3.47
N SER A 92 31.55 4.45 3.36
CA SER A 92 32.36 4.66 2.16
C SER A 92 33.42 3.55 2.09
N THR A 93 33.18 2.52 1.29
CA THR A 93 34.20 1.53 0.96
C THR A 93 35.26 2.23 0.09
N THR A 94 36.40 2.55 0.68
CA THR A 94 37.56 3.00 -0.09
C THR A 94 38.08 1.80 -0.86
N ILE A 95 37.92 1.82 -2.19
CA ILE A 95 38.45 0.80 -3.08
C ILE A 95 39.98 0.94 -3.05
N LEU A 96 40.67 0.05 -2.34
CA LEU A 96 42.13 -0.01 -2.39
C LEU A 96 42.55 -0.64 -3.73
N PRO A 97 43.40 0.02 -4.53
CA PRO A 97 43.91 -0.59 -5.75
C PRO A 97 44.85 -1.74 -5.39
N THR A 98 44.46 -2.96 -5.74
CA THR A 98 45.35 -4.13 -5.69
C THR A 98 46.19 -4.15 -6.96
N THR A 99 47.46 -3.74 -6.85
CA THR A 99 48.43 -3.88 -7.94
C THR A 99 48.86 -5.34 -8.04
N VAL A 100 48.42 -6.03 -9.10
CA VAL A 100 48.88 -7.38 -9.42
C VAL A 100 50.05 -7.26 -10.40
N THR A 101 51.26 -7.61 -9.97
CA THR A 101 52.43 -7.64 -10.85
C THR A 101 52.43 -8.94 -11.65
N VAL A 102 51.85 -8.92 -12.85
CA VAL A 102 52.01 -9.99 -13.84
C VAL A 102 53.33 -9.75 -14.57
N THR A 103 54.29 -10.63 -14.37
CA THR A 103 55.53 -10.64 -15.17
C THR A 103 55.25 -11.54 -16.36
N ASP A 104 55.03 -10.98 -17.55
CA ASP A 104 55.11 -11.76 -18.78
C ASP A 104 55.60 -10.92 -19.98
N THR A 105 56.54 -11.52 -20.70
CA THR A 105 57.05 -11.22 -22.05
C THR A 105 55.90 -10.89 -23.03
N PRO A 106 56.15 -10.06 -24.06
CA PRO A 106 55.21 -9.04 -24.51
C PRO A 106 53.99 -9.63 -25.21
N THR A 107 52.80 -9.44 -24.64
CA THR A 107 51.54 -9.48 -25.40
C THR A 107 50.47 -8.65 -24.67
N SER A 108 49.96 -7.65 -25.40
CA SER A 108 48.69 -6.92 -25.25
C SER A 108 48.16 -6.61 -23.85
N THR A 109 48.23 -5.33 -23.47
CA THR A 109 47.50 -4.77 -22.32
C THR A 109 46.01 -4.79 -22.60
N VAL A 110 45.25 -5.59 -21.84
CA VAL A 110 43.79 -5.50 -21.78
C VAL A 110 43.38 -5.03 -20.39
N THR A 111 42.68 -3.91 -20.31
CA THR A 111 42.10 -3.39 -19.07
C THR A 111 40.69 -3.97 -18.93
N TYR A 112 40.47 -4.75 -17.87
CA TYR A 112 39.13 -5.17 -17.46
C TYR A 112 38.78 -4.50 -16.13
N TYR A 113 37.55 -4.02 -16.02
CA TYR A 113 36.94 -3.65 -14.74
C TYR A 113 36.20 -4.88 -14.23
N THR A 114 36.59 -5.39 -13.06
CA THR A 114 35.84 -6.46 -12.40
C THR A 114 34.66 -5.84 -11.66
N ASP A 115 33.48 -5.86 -12.28
CA ASP A 115 32.23 -5.74 -11.54
C ASP A 115 32.00 -7.05 -10.78
N GLU A 116 32.18 -7.03 -9.46
CA GLU A 116 31.68 -8.12 -8.61
C GLU A 116 30.15 -8.03 -8.56
N TYR A 117 29.50 -8.62 -9.57
CA TYR A 117 28.08 -8.95 -9.49
C TYR A 117 27.91 -10.04 -8.42
N TYR A 118 27.43 -9.66 -7.24
CA TYR A 118 26.84 -10.62 -6.32
C TYR A 118 25.50 -11.10 -6.92
N PHE A 119 25.52 -12.31 -7.46
CA PHE A 119 24.31 -13.08 -7.72
C PHE A 119 23.66 -13.40 -6.36
N ILE A 120 22.54 -12.75 -6.04
CA ILE A 120 21.62 -13.27 -5.03
C ILE A 120 20.76 -14.31 -5.75
N THR A 121 21.05 -15.58 -5.48
CA THR A 121 20.18 -16.73 -5.81
C THR A 121 18.82 -16.60 -5.11
N GLN A 122 17.73 -16.79 -5.85
CA GLN A 122 16.48 -17.33 -5.29
C GLN A 122 16.56 -18.85 -5.21
#